data_AF-A0A812JE48-F1
#
_entry.id   AF-A0A812JE48-F1
#
_cell.length_a   1.000
_cell.length_b   1.000
_cell.length_c   1.000
_cell.angle_alpha   90.00
_cell.angle_beta   90.00
_cell.angle_gamma   90.00
#
_symmetry.space_group_name_H-M   'P 1'
#
loop_
_entity.id
_entity.type
_entity.pdbx_description
1 polymer ?
#
loop_
_entity_poly.entity_id
_entity_poly.type
_entity_poly.pdbx_seq_one_letter_code
_entity_poly.pdbx_strand_id
1 'polypeptide(L)'
;MRPDGFELPCAATAVFILHYVFVDTFAVGAARTPYQLKYPFTTETEDPKLLEPFIRSLRAQQNQVEQAWAFFLAMWVCAVFLDPMFSGIFAWIWVIARMAYAYIYRVSPSRNRLMWATVPAYVSQAAVCGGILTSLLPFTRPIAAASSALIVFAFAAYGWLVYRSWFGNFVLEEKKRLENQLIAR
;
A
#
# COMPACT_ATOMS: atom_id res chain seq x y z
N MET A 1 -9.68 -23.97 -18.49
CA MET A 1 -8.70 -22.86 -18.43
C MET A 1 -7.33 -23.47 -18.44
N ARG A 2 -6.47 -22.99 -19.33
CA ARG A 2 -5.08 -23.43 -19.45
C ARG A 2 -4.27 -22.58 -18.45
N PRO A 3 -3.57 -23.16 -17.45
CA PRO A 3 -2.90 -22.40 -16.38
C PRO A 3 -1.68 -21.62 -16.86
N ASP A 4 -1.19 -21.94 -18.06
CA ASP A 4 -0.16 -21.22 -18.80
C ASP A 4 -0.50 -19.73 -18.89
N GLY A 5 0.39 -18.92 -18.29
CA GLY A 5 0.30 -17.46 -18.26
C GLY A 5 -0.12 -16.86 -16.91
N PHE A 6 -0.79 -17.59 -16.02
CA PHE A 6 -1.25 -17.08 -14.71
C PHE A 6 -0.25 -17.26 -13.57
N GLU A 7 0.93 -17.83 -13.85
CA GLU A 7 1.95 -18.14 -12.87
C GLU A 7 2.42 -16.89 -12.10
N LEU A 8 2.61 -15.77 -12.79
CA LEU A 8 3.06 -14.51 -12.18
C LEU A 8 2.05 -13.93 -11.17
N PRO A 9 0.77 -13.68 -11.51
CA PRO A 9 -0.20 -13.17 -10.54
C PRO A 9 -0.49 -14.18 -9.42
N CYS A 10 -0.46 -15.48 -9.70
CA CYS A 10 -0.55 -16.54 -8.67
C CYS A 10 0.59 -16.44 -7.67
N ALA A 11 1.84 -16.41 -8.15
CA ALA A 11 3.02 -16.36 -7.31
C ALA A 11 3.08 -15.07 -6.49
N ALA A 12 2.76 -13.92 -7.09
CA ALA A 12 2.69 -12.65 -6.37
C ALA A 12 1.65 -12.70 -5.23
N THR A 13 0.47 -13.26 -5.49
CA THR A 13 -0.58 -13.45 -4.47
C THR A 13 -0.08 -14.36 -3.35
N ALA A 14 0.49 -15.52 -3.68
CA ALA A 14 0.99 -16.47 -2.70
C ALA A 14 2.09 -15.86 -1.83
N VAL A 15 3.06 -15.17 -2.42
CA VAL A 15 4.15 -14.52 -1.69
C VAL A 15 3.64 -13.43 -0.77
N PHE A 16 2.69 -12.60 -1.22
CA PHE A 16 2.10 -11.60 -0.35
C PHE A 16 1.35 -12.22 0.84
N ILE A 17 0.54 -13.27 0.60
CA ILE A 17 -0.19 -13.95 1.67
C ILE A 17 0.79 -14.56 2.68
N LEU A 18 1.84 -15.23 2.20
CA LEU A 18 2.87 -15.80 3.07
C LEU A 18 3.58 -14.71 3.87
N HIS A 19 3.97 -13.60 3.25
CA HIS A 19 4.57 -12.47 3.97
C HIS A 19 3.61 -11.88 5.00
N TYR A 20 2.35 -11.64 4.62
CA TYR A 20 1.36 -11.07 5.51
C TYR A 20 1.15 -11.96 6.74
N VAL A 21 0.90 -13.26 6.52
CA VAL A 21 0.68 -14.23 7.60
C VAL A 21 1.96 -14.36 8.44
N PHE A 22 3.10 -14.70 7.86
CA PHE A 22 4.30 -15.09 8.61
C PHE A 22 5.14 -13.91 9.13
N VAL A 23 5.02 -12.74 8.52
CA VAL A 23 5.82 -11.56 8.90
C VAL A 23 4.93 -10.51 9.56
N ASP A 24 3.88 -10.05 8.89
CA ASP A 24 3.11 -8.91 9.38
C ASP A 24 2.26 -9.27 10.61
N THR A 25 1.58 -10.42 10.63
CA THR A 25 0.80 -10.83 11.81
C THR A 25 1.69 -11.25 12.99
N PHE A 26 2.77 -12.00 12.73
CA PHE A 26 3.71 -12.37 13.79
C PHE A 26 4.46 -11.16 14.36
N ALA A 27 4.78 -10.15 13.54
CA ALA A 27 5.40 -8.91 14.04
C ALA A 27 4.50 -8.20 15.06
N VAL A 28 3.18 -8.19 14.85
CA VAL A 28 2.24 -7.65 15.84
C VAL A 28 2.26 -8.49 17.13
N GLY A 29 2.25 -9.81 17.02
CA GLY A 29 2.33 -10.72 18.18
C GLY A 29 3.64 -10.57 18.96
N ALA A 30 4.77 -10.53 18.26
CA ALA A 30 6.09 -10.33 18.84
C ALA A 30 6.19 -8.97 19.55
N ALA A 31 5.68 -7.90 18.94
CA ALA A 31 5.68 -6.57 19.54
C ALA A 31 4.78 -6.43 20.78
N ARG A 32 3.83 -7.36 21.01
CA ARG A 32 3.01 -7.41 22.24
C ARG A 32 3.75 -8.01 23.43
N THR A 33 4.64 -8.97 23.18
CA THR A 33 5.24 -9.83 24.23
C THR A 33 6.02 -9.04 25.29
N PRO A 34 6.89 -8.06 24.93
CA PRO A 34 7.65 -7.30 25.91
C PRO A 34 6.79 -6.50 26.90
N TYR A 35 5.57 -6.15 26.50
CA TYR A 35 4.69 -5.28 27.29
C TYR A 35 3.56 -6.04 27.99
N GLN A 36 3.54 -7.38 27.89
CA GLN A 36 2.52 -8.26 28.48
C GLN A 36 1.08 -7.75 28.27
N LEU A 37 0.80 -7.16 27.10
CA LEU A 37 -0.50 -6.56 26.81
C LEU A 37 -1.58 -7.64 26.88
N LYS A 38 -2.45 -7.55 27.88
CA LYS A 38 -3.61 -8.43 27.99
C LYS A 38 -4.56 -8.12 26.82
N TYR A 39 -5.20 -9.15 26.29
CA TYR A 39 -6.33 -8.93 25.38
C TYR A 39 -7.50 -8.31 26.18
N PRO A 40 -8.34 -7.43 25.60
CA PRO A 40 -8.39 -6.94 24.21
C PRO A 40 -7.67 -5.60 23.97
N PHE A 41 -6.76 -5.19 24.86
CA PHE A 41 -6.21 -3.83 24.88
C PHE A 41 -5.54 -3.42 23.56
N THR A 42 -5.97 -2.28 23.03
CA THR A 42 -5.35 -1.69 21.83
C THR A 42 -4.54 -0.42 22.12
N THR A 43 -4.76 0.30 23.24
CA THR A 43 -4.13 1.65 23.40
C THR A 43 -4.06 2.27 24.82
N GLU A 44 -4.27 1.53 25.92
CA GLU A 44 -4.37 2.15 27.27
C GLU A 44 -3.17 1.86 28.19
N THR A 45 -1.98 2.33 27.82
CA THR A 45 -0.81 2.34 28.71
C THR A 45 -0.34 3.77 28.98
N GLU A 46 0.09 4.06 30.21
CA GLU A 46 0.45 5.42 30.67
C GLU A 46 1.64 6.06 29.93
N ASP A 47 2.49 5.26 29.25
CA ASP A 47 3.59 5.78 28.43
C ASP A 47 3.43 5.40 26.94
N PRO A 48 2.94 6.32 26.09
CA PRO A 48 2.77 6.12 24.66
C PRO A 48 4.06 5.74 23.92
N LYS A 49 5.23 6.12 24.45
CA LYS A 49 6.53 5.83 23.82
C LYS A 49 6.92 4.36 23.96
N LEU A 50 6.50 3.71 25.04
CA LEU A 50 6.75 2.29 25.24
C LEU A 50 5.91 1.45 24.27
N LEU A 51 4.71 1.91 23.90
CA LEU A 51 3.83 1.18 22.99
C LEU A 51 4.15 1.41 21.50
N GLU A 52 5.10 2.29 21.19
CA GLU A 52 5.36 2.73 19.82
C GLU A 52 5.72 1.59 18.85
N PRO A 53 6.57 0.60 19.19
CA PRO A 53 6.84 -0.54 18.30
C PRO A 53 5.61 -1.41 18.03
N PHE A 54 4.73 -1.57 19.02
CA PHE A 54 3.46 -2.29 18.88
C PHE A 54 2.50 -1.54 17.97
N ILE A 55 2.28 -0.24 18.23
CA ILE A 55 1.39 0.60 17.41
C ILE A 55 1.88 0.62 15.96
N ARG A 56 3.19 0.77 15.73
CA ARG A 56 3.77 0.75 14.38
C ARG A 56 3.52 -0.58 13.68
N SER A 57 3.72 -1.69 14.36
CA SER A 57 3.48 -3.03 13.80
C SER A 57 2.00 -3.26 13.49
N LEU A 58 1.11 -2.83 14.39
CA LEU A 58 -0.35 -2.93 14.21
C LEU A 58 -0.81 -2.09 13.01
N ARG A 59 -0.34 -0.83 12.90
CA ARG A 59 -0.66 0.06 11.79
C ARG A 59 -0.12 -0.46 10.46
N ALA A 60 1.10 -0.99 10.44
CA ALA A 60 1.67 -1.61 9.24
C ALA A 60 0.79 -2.79 8.77
N GLN A 61 0.40 -3.67 9.68
CA GLN A 61 -0.44 -4.83 9.37
C GLN A 61 -1.85 -4.43 8.91
N GLN A 62 -2.50 -3.47 9.58
CA GLN A 62 -3.80 -2.94 9.17
C GLN A 62 -3.75 -2.33 7.77
N ASN A 63 -2.71 -1.53 7.48
CA ASN A 63 -2.54 -0.95 6.16
C ASN A 63 -2.40 -2.01 5.07
N GLN A 64 -1.76 -3.14 5.34
CA GLN A 64 -1.69 -4.24 4.37
C GLN A 64 -3.07 -4.82 4.07
N VAL A 65 -3.89 -5.05 5.10
CA VAL A 65 -5.26 -5.55 4.91
C VAL A 65 -6.08 -4.56 4.09
N GLU A 66 -6.05 -3.28 4.45
CA GLU A 66 -6.82 -2.21 3.80
C GLU A 66 -6.47 -2.04 2.31
N GLN A 67 -5.21 -2.25 1.94
CA GLN A 67 -4.77 -2.09 0.55
C GLN A 67 -4.88 -3.39 -0.26
N ALA A 68 -4.66 -4.55 0.36
CA ALA A 68 -4.57 -5.84 -0.34
C ALA A 68 -5.87 -6.23 -1.04
N TRP A 69 -7.03 -6.09 -0.38
CA TRP A 69 -8.30 -6.57 -0.94
C TRP A 69 -8.62 -5.88 -2.27
N ALA A 70 -8.49 -4.55 -2.33
CA ALA A 70 -8.80 -3.76 -3.52
C ALA A 70 -7.79 -4.05 -4.64
N PHE A 71 -6.52 -4.19 -4.28
CA PHE A 71 -5.46 -4.49 -5.25
C PHE A 71 -5.62 -5.88 -5.86
N PHE A 72 -5.77 -6.93 -5.05
CA PHE A 72 -5.89 -8.29 -5.57
C PHE A 72 -7.15 -8.48 -6.40
N LEU A 73 -8.28 -7.87 -6.00
CA LEU A 73 -9.50 -7.90 -6.80
C LEU A 73 -9.26 -7.31 -8.19
N ALA A 74 -8.65 -6.11 -8.26
CA ALA A 74 -8.35 -5.47 -9.54
C ALA A 74 -7.32 -6.26 -10.35
N MET A 75 -6.28 -6.79 -9.71
CA MET A 75 -5.24 -7.58 -10.35
C MET A 75 -5.82 -8.84 -10.99
N TRP A 76 -6.69 -9.58 -10.29
CA TRP A 76 -7.32 -10.78 -10.82
C TRP A 76 -8.28 -10.49 -11.97
N VAL A 77 -9.07 -9.42 -11.88
CA VAL A 77 -9.89 -8.96 -13.00
C VAL A 77 -9.00 -8.61 -14.21
N CYS A 78 -7.91 -7.88 -14.00
CA CYS A 78 -6.96 -7.56 -15.08
C CYS A 78 -6.31 -8.82 -15.67
N ALA A 79 -5.93 -9.79 -14.85
CA ALA A 79 -5.30 -11.03 -15.32
C ALA A 79 -6.25 -11.89 -16.16
N VAL A 80 -7.52 -12.01 -15.75
CA VAL A 80 -8.52 -12.85 -16.42
C VAL A 80 -9.04 -12.21 -17.71
N PHE A 81 -9.24 -10.88 -17.71
CA PHE A 81 -9.93 -10.19 -18.81
C PHE A 81 -9.02 -9.42 -19.75
N LEU A 82 -7.77 -9.12 -19.37
CA LEU A 82 -6.81 -8.43 -20.23
C LEU A 82 -5.60 -9.28 -20.58
N ASP A 83 -4.65 -9.36 -19.65
CA ASP A 83 -3.36 -9.99 -19.87
C ASP A 83 -2.77 -10.40 -18.52
N PRO A 84 -2.60 -11.71 -18.27
CA PRO A 84 -2.07 -12.20 -17.02
C PRO A 84 -0.60 -11.85 -16.83
N MET A 85 0.16 -11.60 -17.91
CA MET A 85 1.56 -11.16 -17.80
C MET A 85 1.66 -9.71 -17.30
N PHE A 86 0.95 -8.78 -17.93
CA PHE A 86 0.84 -7.37 -17.49
C PHE A 86 0.38 -7.29 -16.05
N SER A 87 -0.72 -7.99 -15.71
CA SER A 87 -1.23 -8.02 -14.34
C SER A 87 -0.18 -8.56 -13.36
N GLY A 88 0.50 -9.65 -13.72
CA GLY A 88 1.55 -10.26 -12.91
C GLY A 88 2.75 -9.35 -12.65
N ILE A 89 3.21 -8.59 -13.65
CA ILE A 89 4.33 -7.64 -13.48
C ILE A 89 3.97 -6.56 -12.47
N PHE A 90 2.80 -5.93 -12.61
CA PHE A 90 2.36 -4.90 -11.67
C PHE A 90 2.00 -5.46 -10.29
N ALA A 91 1.56 -6.71 -10.21
CA ALA A 91 1.42 -7.45 -8.95
C ALA A 91 2.75 -7.53 -8.20
N TRP A 92 3.83 -7.93 -8.87
CA TRP A 92 5.14 -8.03 -8.23
C TRP A 92 5.70 -6.69 -7.77
N ILE A 93 5.56 -5.63 -8.58
CA ILE A 93 5.96 -4.28 -8.18
C ILE A 93 5.20 -3.86 -6.92
N TRP A 94 3.88 -4.08 -6.90
CA TRP A 94 3.04 -3.77 -5.75
C TRP A 94 3.46 -4.58 -4.52
N VAL A 95 3.63 -5.90 -4.62
CA VAL A 95 4.00 -6.78 -3.50
C VAL A 95 5.33 -6.38 -2.88
N ILE A 96 6.38 -6.19 -3.69
CA ILE A 96 7.70 -5.78 -3.21
C ILE A 96 7.63 -4.42 -2.53
N ALA A 97 6.92 -3.46 -3.13
CA ALA A 97 6.71 -2.14 -2.59
C ALA A 97 5.98 -2.19 -1.23
N ARG A 98 4.98 -3.06 -1.08
CA ARG A 98 4.22 -3.24 0.17
C ARG A 98 5.02 -3.96 1.26
N MET A 99 5.86 -4.93 0.93
CA MET A 99 6.79 -5.57 1.87
C MET A 99 7.80 -4.53 2.40
N ALA A 100 8.37 -3.72 1.51
CA ALA A 100 9.27 -2.63 1.88
C ALA A 100 8.56 -1.59 2.78
N TYR A 101 7.32 -1.22 2.44
CA TYR A 101 6.51 -0.31 3.26
C TYR A 101 6.35 -0.83 4.69
N ALA A 102 5.92 -2.10 4.85
CA ALA A 102 5.69 -2.69 6.16
C ALA A 102 6.97 -2.71 7.01
N TYR A 103 8.10 -3.06 6.39
CA TYR A 103 9.40 -3.05 7.04
C TYR A 103 9.82 -1.64 7.50
N ILE A 104 9.77 -0.65 6.60
CA ILE A 104 10.14 0.74 6.90
C ILE A 104 9.25 1.30 8.01
N TYR A 105 7.95 1.01 7.97
CA TYR A 105 6.98 1.48 8.96
C TYR A 105 7.30 0.96 10.36
N ARG A 106 7.71 -0.31 10.48
CA ARG A 106 8.10 -0.93 11.76
C ARG A 106 9.41 -0.36 12.31
N VAL A 107 10.44 -0.29 11.48
CA VAL A 107 11.81 0.00 11.94
C VAL A 107 12.04 1.48 12.16
N SER A 108 11.75 2.30 11.16
CA SER A 108 12.08 3.73 11.21
C SER A 108 11.16 4.50 10.25
N PRO A 109 9.90 4.75 10.66
CA PRO A 109 8.95 5.45 9.83
C PRO A 109 9.46 6.87 9.59
N SER A 110 9.81 7.16 8.35
CA SER A 110 10.03 8.54 7.91
C SER A 110 9.21 8.75 6.66
N ARG A 111 8.61 9.94 6.54
CA ARG A 111 7.75 10.28 5.40
C ARG A 111 8.44 9.96 4.08
N ASN A 112 9.67 10.41 3.91
CA ASN A 112 10.42 10.23 2.67
C ASN A 112 10.64 8.74 2.37
N ARG A 113 11.08 7.93 3.34
CA ARG A 113 11.30 6.48 3.13
C ARG A 113 10.00 5.72 2.88
N LEU A 114 8.92 6.08 3.57
CA LEU A 114 7.61 5.49 3.32
C LEU A 114 7.11 5.83 1.91
N MET A 115 7.33 7.06 1.43
CA MET A 115 6.95 7.46 0.07
C MET A 115 7.68 6.65 -1.01
N TRP A 116 8.95 6.29 -0.81
CA TRP A 116 9.69 5.41 -1.73
C TRP A 116 9.03 4.05 -1.95
N ALA A 117 8.40 3.49 -0.91
CA ALA A 117 7.64 2.24 -1.00
C ALA A 117 6.17 2.46 -1.40
N THR A 118 5.60 3.60 -1.05
CA THR A 118 4.18 3.89 -1.28
C THR A 118 3.91 4.24 -2.74
N VAL A 119 4.72 5.11 -3.35
CA VAL A 119 4.51 5.60 -4.72
C VAL A 119 4.48 4.46 -5.74
N PRO A 120 5.44 3.51 -5.77
CA PRO A 120 5.40 2.40 -6.73
C PRO A 120 4.17 1.50 -6.55
N ALA A 121 3.72 1.29 -5.31
CA ALA A 121 2.51 0.51 -5.04
C ALA A 121 1.27 1.19 -5.65
N TYR A 122 1.07 2.48 -5.40
CA TYR A 122 -0.07 3.20 -5.97
C TYR A 122 0.00 3.35 -7.48
N VAL A 123 1.20 3.52 -8.06
CA VAL A 123 1.38 3.53 -9.52
C VAL A 123 1.00 2.17 -10.11
N SER A 124 1.39 1.07 -9.46
CA SER A 124 1.05 -0.28 -9.93
C SER A 124 -0.45 -0.54 -9.84
N GLN A 125 -1.08 -0.12 -8.75
CA GLN A 125 -2.53 -0.21 -8.61
C GLN A 125 -3.26 0.63 -9.66
N ALA A 126 -2.80 1.85 -9.93
CA ALA A 126 -3.36 2.70 -10.98
C ALA A 126 -3.19 2.09 -12.37
N ALA A 127 -2.07 1.44 -12.66
CA ALA A 127 -1.83 0.76 -13.94
C ALA A 127 -2.80 -0.41 -14.15
N VAL A 128 -3.00 -1.24 -13.13
CA VAL A 128 -3.96 -2.36 -13.16
C VAL A 128 -5.39 -1.85 -13.35
N CYS A 129 -5.81 -0.87 -12.56
CA CYS A 129 -7.15 -0.26 -12.70
C CYS A 129 -7.32 0.42 -14.07
N GLY A 130 -6.30 1.12 -14.55
CA GLY A 130 -6.30 1.78 -15.85
C GLY A 130 -6.42 0.78 -17.00
N GLY A 131 -5.72 -0.35 -16.92
CA GLY A 131 -5.88 -1.46 -17.86
C GLY A 131 -7.34 -1.95 -17.89
N ILE A 132 -7.94 -2.22 -16.73
CA ILE A 132 -9.35 -2.64 -16.68
C ILE A 132 -10.25 -1.61 -17.39
N LEU A 133 -10.07 -0.32 -17.11
CA LEU A 133 -10.88 0.74 -17.73
C LEU A 133 -10.69 0.80 -19.26
N THR A 134 -9.47 0.65 -19.79
CA THR A 134 -9.25 0.66 -21.25
C THR A 134 -9.91 -0.52 -21.94
N SER A 135 -9.99 -1.69 -21.29
CA SER A 135 -10.65 -2.88 -21.85
C SER A 135 -12.17 -2.72 -21.97
N LEU A 136 -12.78 -1.90 -21.12
CA LEU A 136 -14.23 -1.67 -21.08
C LEU A 136 -14.69 -0.62 -22.09
N LEU A 137 -13.79 0.25 -22.59
CA LEU A 137 -14.14 1.28 -23.56
C LEU A 137 -14.13 0.69 -24.98
N PRO A 138 -15.27 0.64 -25.70
CA PRO A 138 -15.39 -0.02 -27.00
C PRO A 138 -14.59 0.65 -28.15
N PHE A 139 -13.86 1.74 -27.89
CA PHE A 139 -13.25 2.61 -28.90
C PHE A 139 -11.72 2.52 -29.05
N THR A 140 -11.01 1.64 -28.32
CA THR A 140 -9.54 1.74 -28.18
C THR A 140 -8.73 0.64 -28.87
N ARG A 141 -9.34 -0.21 -29.72
CA ARG A 141 -8.61 -1.31 -30.39
C ARG A 141 -7.41 -0.89 -31.28
N PRO A 142 -7.27 0.35 -31.81
CA PRO A 142 -6.02 0.77 -32.46
C PRO A 142 -5.15 1.74 -31.63
N ILE A 143 -5.54 2.16 -30.42
CA ILE A 143 -4.87 3.22 -29.63
C ILE A 143 -4.46 2.71 -28.24
N ALA A 144 -4.13 1.42 -28.13
CA ALA A 144 -3.97 0.74 -26.84
C ALA A 144 -2.71 1.16 -26.02
N ALA A 145 -1.67 1.69 -26.68
CA ALA A 145 -0.42 2.08 -26.02
C ALA A 145 -0.41 3.52 -25.48
N ALA A 146 -1.15 4.45 -26.11
CA ALA A 146 -1.15 5.86 -25.70
C ALA A 146 -2.21 6.18 -24.62
N SER A 147 -3.30 5.42 -24.57
CA SER A 147 -4.45 5.66 -23.68
C SER A 147 -4.20 5.18 -22.25
N SER A 148 -3.46 4.08 -22.06
CA SER A 148 -3.05 3.59 -20.74
C SER A 148 -2.06 4.53 -20.04
N ALA A 149 -1.12 5.13 -20.77
CA ALA A 149 -0.25 6.18 -20.25
C ALA A 149 -1.04 7.43 -19.82
N LEU A 150 -2.02 7.87 -20.61
CA LEU A 150 -2.87 9.01 -20.28
C LEU A 150 -3.73 8.77 -19.04
N ILE A 151 -4.25 7.55 -18.83
CA ILE A 151 -5.04 7.22 -17.65
C ILE A 151 -4.16 7.17 -16.40
N VAL A 152 -2.96 6.58 -16.48
CA VAL A 152 -1.98 6.59 -15.38
C VAL A 152 -1.55 8.02 -15.06
N PHE A 153 -1.29 8.86 -16.07
CA PHE A 153 -1.01 10.28 -15.88
C PHE A 153 -2.20 11.05 -15.30
N ALA A 154 -3.43 10.76 -15.73
CA ALA A 154 -4.64 11.41 -15.23
C ALA A 154 -4.91 11.04 -13.76
N PHE A 155 -4.73 9.77 -13.38
CA PHE A 155 -4.86 9.34 -11.98
C PHE A 155 -3.71 9.88 -11.11
N ALA A 156 -2.49 9.93 -11.62
CA ALA A 156 -1.35 10.55 -10.93
C ALA A 156 -1.56 12.06 -10.76
N ALA A 157 -2.05 12.75 -11.80
CA ALA A 157 -2.37 14.18 -11.76
C ALA A 157 -3.57 14.47 -10.84
N TYR A 158 -4.62 13.63 -10.87
CA TYR A 158 -5.77 13.73 -9.97
C TYR A 158 -5.34 13.51 -8.53
N GLY A 159 -4.57 12.46 -8.25
CA GLY A 159 -3.97 12.22 -6.93
C GLY A 159 -3.12 13.41 -6.48
N TRP A 160 -2.26 13.93 -7.35
CA TRP A 160 -1.48 15.13 -7.03
C TRP A 160 -2.36 16.35 -6.75
N LEU A 161 -3.37 16.65 -7.58
CA LEU A 161 -4.23 17.83 -7.44
C LEU A 161 -5.11 17.77 -6.19
N VAL A 162 -5.70 16.61 -5.90
CA VAL A 162 -6.57 16.40 -4.74
C VAL A 162 -5.76 16.38 -3.44
N TYR A 163 -4.65 15.63 -3.42
CA TYR A 163 -3.90 15.45 -2.19
C TYR A 163 -2.90 16.59 -1.93
N ARG A 164 -2.44 17.36 -2.92
CA ARG A 164 -1.45 18.45 -2.73
C ARG A 164 -1.90 19.50 -1.72
N SER A 165 -3.13 20.00 -1.83
CA SER A 165 -3.64 21.07 -0.96
C SER A 165 -3.88 20.53 0.46
N TRP A 166 -4.47 19.34 0.56
CA TRP A 166 -4.75 18.68 1.83
C TRP A 166 -3.45 18.28 2.57
N PHE A 167 -2.49 17.63 1.90
CA PHE A 167 -1.19 17.28 2.51
C PHE A 167 -0.37 18.52 2.88
N GLY A 168 -0.42 19.57 2.06
CA GLY A 168 0.29 20.83 2.34
C GLY A 168 -0.20 21.47 3.64
N ASN A 169 -1.51 21.61 3.78
CA ASN A 169 -2.13 22.20 4.97
C ASN A 169 -1.93 21.32 6.21
N PHE A 170 -2.08 20.00 6.08
CA PHE A 170 -1.89 19.06 7.18
C PHE A 170 -0.45 19.09 7.73
N VAL A 171 0.56 19.12 6.85
CA VAL A 171 1.98 19.20 7.26
C VAL A 171 2.30 20.53 7.95
N LEU A 172 1.68 21.63 7.52
CA LEU A 172 1.86 22.94 8.13
C LEU A 172 1.18 23.02 9.51
N GLU A 173 0.00 22.42 9.67
CA GLU A 173 -0.69 22.33 10.96
C GLU A 173 0.08 21.46 11.95
N GLU A 174 0.57 20.30 11.53
CA GLU A 174 1.33 19.39 12.40
C GLU A 174 2.65 20.05 12.85
N LYS A 175 3.32 20.75 11.93
CA LYS A 175 4.55 21.51 12.24
C LYS A 175 4.28 22.60 13.28
N LYS A 176 3.22 23.40 13.11
CA LYS A 176 2.79 24.41 14.10
C LYS A 176 2.47 23.79 15.46
N ARG A 177 1.80 22.63 15.46
CA ARG A 177 1.43 21.92 16.69
C ARG A 177 2.67 21.45 17.47
N LEU A 178 3.68 20.93 16.77
CA LEU A 178 4.95 20.49 17.36
C LEU A 178 5.79 21.67 17.87
N GLU A 179 5.87 22.77 17.11
CA GLU A 179 6.54 24.00 17.53
C GLU A 179 5.91 24.56 18.82
N ASN A 180 4.58 24.59 18.90
CA ASN A 180 3.88 25.05 20.11
C ASN A 180 4.10 24.13 21.33
N GLN A 181 4.25 22.81 21.13
CA GLN A 181 4.56 21.87 22.22
C GLN A 181 6.01 21.97 22.72
N LEU A 182 6.94 22.36 21.85
CA LEU A 182 8.35 22.58 22.19
C LEU A 182 8.57 23.90 22.94
N ILE A 183 7.79 24.94 22.63
CA ILE A 183 7.86 26.25 23.30
C ILE A 183 7.19 26.23 24.68
N ALA A 184 6.25 25.30 24.91
CA ALA A 184 5.54 25.13 26.18
C ALA A 184 6.26 24.23 27.22
N ARG A 185 7.49 23.77 26.93
CA ARG A 185 8.38 23.04 27.85
C ARG A 185 9.58 23.89 28.21
#